data_AF-A0AAE8JN63-F1
#
_entry.id   AF-A0AAE8JN63-F1
#
_cell.length_a   1.000
_cell.length_b   1.000
_cell.length_c   1.000
_cell.angle_alpha   90.00
_cell.angle_beta   90.00
_cell.angle_gamma   90.00
#
_symmetry.space_group_name_H-M   'P 1'
#
loop_
_entity.id
_entity.type
_entity.pdbx_description
1 polymer ?
#
loop_
_entity_poly.entity_id
_entity_poly.type
_entity_poly.pdbx_seq_one_letter_code
_entity_poly.pdbx_strand_id
1 'polypeptide(L)'
;MIDFSLDFSGLNDIAKDLENLSRAENNKVLRDATRAGADVLKEEVIARAPVRTGKMSKNVVVVTQKSRRRGEISSGVHIRGVNPNTGNSDNKMKASNPRNSFYWRFVEMGTAKAPAHPFVRPAFDTRQEEAANAAIAQANRAIDEVLSK
;
A
#
# COMPACT_ATOMS: atom_id res chain seq x y z
N MET A 1 -0.71 -4.68 23.84
CA MET A 1 -0.05 -3.40 23.52
C MET A 1 1.10 -3.76 22.61
N ILE A 2 1.02 -3.44 21.32
CA ILE A 2 2.09 -3.77 20.37
C ILE A 2 3.14 -2.67 20.52
N ASP A 3 4.34 -3.05 20.91
CA ASP A 3 5.47 -2.13 21.10
C ASP A 3 6.15 -1.91 19.74
N PHE A 4 6.16 -0.67 19.28
CA PHE A 4 6.60 -0.29 17.94
C PHE A 4 7.96 0.40 18.06
N SER A 5 9.05 -0.37 18.06
CA SER A 5 10.41 0.17 18.08
C SER A 5 10.88 0.48 16.66
N LEU A 6 10.34 1.53 16.04
CA LEU A 6 10.98 2.10 14.86
C LEU A 6 12.11 3.03 15.30
N ASP A 7 13.29 2.87 14.70
CA ASP A 7 14.39 3.82 14.91
C ASP A 7 14.05 5.13 14.21
N PHE A 8 13.67 6.14 14.99
CA PHE A 8 13.26 7.45 14.52
C PHE A 8 14.45 8.37 14.18
N SER A 9 15.68 7.97 14.50
CA SER A 9 16.85 8.81 14.24
C SER A 9 17.07 9.01 12.74
N GLY A 10 17.04 7.92 11.96
CA GLY A 10 17.14 7.96 10.49
C GLY A 10 16.00 8.73 9.80
N LEU A 11 14.81 8.79 10.41
CA LEU A 11 13.69 9.57 9.86
C LEU A 11 13.92 11.09 9.99
N ASN A 12 14.68 11.52 11.00
CA ASN A 12 14.99 12.94 11.20
C ASN A 12 15.98 13.46 10.14
N ASP A 13 16.94 12.63 9.74
CA ASP A 13 17.90 12.99 8.70
C ASP A 13 17.21 13.06 7.33
N ILE A 14 16.33 12.09 7.01
CA ILE A 14 15.45 12.14 5.83
C ILE A 14 14.62 13.42 5.81
N ALA A 15 14.05 13.83 6.94
CA ALA A 15 13.22 15.04 7.00
C ALA A 15 14.02 16.29 6.64
N LYS A 16 15.25 16.43 7.17
CA LYS A 16 16.14 17.56 6.84
C LYS A 16 16.55 17.56 5.38
N ASP A 17 16.90 16.40 4.82
CA ASP A 17 17.28 16.30 3.42
C ASP A 17 16.11 16.67 2.50
N LEU A 18 14.91 16.23 2.83
CA LEU A 18 13.68 16.58 2.10
C LEU A 18 13.35 18.07 2.13
N GLU A 19 13.74 18.81 3.18
CA GLU A 19 13.59 20.28 3.25
C GLU A 19 14.54 21.00 2.29
N ASN A 20 15.70 20.43 2.01
CA ASN A 20 16.68 20.99 1.08
C ASN A 20 16.33 20.75 -0.40
N LEU A 21 15.43 19.80 -0.68
CA LEU A 21 15.02 19.46 -2.04
C LEU A 21 13.95 20.40 -2.62
N SER A 22 13.93 20.54 -3.95
CA SER A 22 12.80 21.19 -4.61
C SER A 22 11.52 20.39 -4.41
N ARG A 23 10.38 21.07 -4.57
CA ARG A 23 9.06 20.42 -4.46
C ARG A 23 8.87 19.27 -5.46
N ALA A 24 9.47 19.35 -6.64
CA ALA A 24 9.34 18.31 -7.65
C ALA A 24 10.09 17.04 -7.23
N GLU A 25 11.30 17.22 -6.69
CA GLU A 25 12.16 16.15 -6.18
C GLU A 25 11.57 15.50 -4.94
N ASN A 26 11.14 16.30 -3.97
CA ASN A 26 10.50 15.81 -2.76
C ASN A 26 9.26 14.94 -3.10
N ASN A 27 8.41 15.37 -4.04
CA ASN A 27 7.28 14.57 -4.51
C ASN A 27 7.68 13.29 -5.27
N LYS A 28 8.88 13.23 -5.85
CA LYS A 28 9.40 12.01 -6.48
C LYS A 28 9.87 11.05 -5.38
N VAL A 29 10.72 11.52 -4.47
CA VAL A 29 11.24 10.75 -3.33
C VAL A 29 10.11 10.13 -2.51
N LEU A 30 9.14 10.93 -2.06
CA LEU A 30 8.02 10.44 -1.25
C LEU A 30 7.16 9.41 -1.99
N ARG A 31 6.99 9.57 -3.30
CA ARG A 31 6.23 8.63 -4.12
C ARG A 31 6.94 7.29 -4.23
N ASP A 32 8.24 7.32 -4.52
CA ASP A 32 9.03 6.11 -4.72
C ASP A 32 9.18 5.36 -3.40
N ALA A 33 9.45 6.08 -2.31
CA ALA A 33 9.53 5.54 -0.95
C ALA A 33 8.22 4.86 -0.51
N THR A 34 7.09 5.58 -0.57
CA THR A 34 5.80 5.01 -0.15
C THR A 34 5.37 3.84 -1.01
N ARG A 35 5.70 3.86 -2.32
CA ARG A 35 5.37 2.78 -3.24
C ARG A 35 6.19 1.52 -2.94
N ALA A 36 7.47 1.64 -2.61
CA ALA A 36 8.31 0.51 -2.22
C ALA A 36 7.76 -0.21 -0.98
N GLY A 37 7.38 0.53 0.07
CA GLY A 37 6.73 -0.08 1.24
C GLY A 37 5.40 -0.74 0.91
N ALA A 38 4.58 -0.12 0.06
CA ALA A 38 3.30 -0.68 -0.35
C ALA A 38 3.45 -1.94 -1.25
N ASP A 39 4.53 -2.06 -2.02
CA ASP A 39 4.80 -3.25 -2.85
C ASP A 39 5.13 -4.47 -1.98
N VAL A 40 5.86 -4.32 -0.87
CA VAL A 40 6.08 -5.41 0.11
C VAL A 40 4.74 -5.93 0.65
N LEU A 41 3.85 -5.02 1.05
CA LEU A 41 2.52 -5.39 1.53
C LEU A 41 1.69 -6.06 0.44
N LYS A 42 1.74 -5.56 -0.79
CA LYS A 42 1.02 -6.15 -1.93
C LYS A 42 1.44 -7.60 -2.17
N GLU A 43 2.74 -7.90 -2.11
CA GLU A 43 3.24 -9.26 -2.31
C GLU A 43 2.70 -10.23 -1.27
N GLU A 44 2.70 -9.82 -0.01
CA GLU A 44 2.13 -10.62 1.08
C GLU A 44 0.62 -10.80 0.95
N VAL A 45 -0.11 -9.75 0.56
CA VAL A 45 -1.55 -9.85 0.28
C VAL A 45 -1.82 -10.82 -0.88
N ILE A 46 -0.99 -10.81 -1.93
CA ILE A 46 -1.10 -11.75 -3.05
C ILE A 46 -0.84 -13.19 -2.60
N ALA A 47 0.18 -13.40 -1.75
CA ALA A 47 0.52 -14.73 -1.23
C ALA A 47 -0.59 -15.33 -0.38
N ARG A 48 -1.31 -14.51 0.39
CA ARG A 48 -2.44 -14.94 1.23
C ARG A 48 -3.79 -14.95 0.52
N ALA A 49 -3.89 -14.31 -0.64
CA ALA A 49 -5.15 -14.16 -1.34
C ALA A 49 -5.73 -15.52 -1.77
N PRO A 50 -7.05 -15.73 -1.62
CA PRO A 50 -7.69 -16.96 -2.05
C PRO A 50 -7.59 -17.15 -3.57
N VAL A 51 -7.14 -18.34 -3.99
CA VAL A 51 -6.99 -18.70 -5.40
C VAL A 51 -8.11 -19.64 -5.82
N ARG A 52 -9.15 -19.09 -6.45
CA ARG A 52 -10.15 -19.87 -7.21
C ARG A 52 -9.91 -19.80 -8.71
N THR A 53 -9.89 -18.57 -9.23
CA THR A 53 -9.67 -18.27 -10.66
C THR A 53 -8.40 -17.45 -10.90
N GLY A 54 -7.66 -17.11 -9.83
CA GLY A 54 -6.52 -16.18 -9.88
C GLY A 54 -6.90 -14.71 -10.11
N LYS A 55 -8.19 -14.39 -10.21
CA LYS A 55 -8.68 -13.01 -10.42
C LYS A 55 -8.39 -12.11 -9.22
N MET A 56 -8.43 -12.66 -8.01
CA MET A 56 -8.19 -11.90 -6.77
C MET A 56 -6.75 -11.37 -6.72
N SER A 57 -5.76 -12.24 -6.83
CA SER A 57 -4.33 -11.88 -6.79
C SER A 57 -3.97 -10.85 -7.87
N LYS A 58 -4.50 -10.99 -9.10
CA LYS A 58 -4.29 -10.03 -10.20
C LYS A 58 -4.86 -8.63 -9.94
N ASN A 59 -5.79 -8.50 -9.00
CA ASN A 59 -6.46 -7.24 -8.70
C ASN A 59 -5.96 -6.57 -7.42
N VAL A 60 -5.00 -7.17 -6.72
CA VAL A 60 -4.24 -6.52 -5.66
C VAL A 60 -3.20 -5.61 -6.32
N VAL A 61 -3.35 -4.30 -6.15
CA VAL A 61 -2.49 -3.30 -6.78
C VAL A 61 -2.08 -2.21 -5.79
N VAL A 62 -0.95 -1.57 -6.03
CA VAL A 62 -0.55 -0.37 -5.28
C VAL A 62 -1.14 0.87 -5.93
N VAL A 63 -1.85 1.68 -5.15
CA VAL A 63 -2.35 2.99 -5.55
C VAL A 63 -1.65 4.05 -4.72
N THR A 64 -1.15 5.07 -5.40
CA THR A 64 -0.60 6.27 -4.78
C THR A 64 -1.65 7.35 -4.79
N GLN A 65 -1.89 7.95 -3.63
CA GLN A 65 -2.78 9.10 -3.45
C GLN A 65 -1.95 10.30 -3.00
N LYS A 66 -2.23 11.44 -3.62
CA LYS A 66 -1.72 12.73 -3.13
C LYS A 66 -2.74 13.26 -2.13
N SER A 67 -2.28 13.58 -0.92
CA SER A 67 -3.13 14.24 0.05
C SER A 67 -3.56 15.61 -0.46
N ARG A 68 -4.70 16.11 0.05
CA ARG A 68 -5.11 17.50 -0.17
C ARG A 68 -4.20 18.48 0.60
N ARG A 69 -3.52 18.00 1.65
CA ARG A 69 -2.50 18.75 2.38
C ARG A 69 -1.18 18.73 1.61
N ARG A 70 -0.49 19.87 1.59
CA ARG A 70 0.77 20.01 0.85
C ARG A 70 1.83 19.08 1.44
N GLY A 71 2.57 18.39 0.57
CA GLY A 71 3.74 17.60 0.96
C GLY A 71 3.45 16.17 1.40
N GLU A 72 2.19 15.75 1.46
CA GLU A 72 1.82 14.39 1.87
C GLU A 72 1.50 13.51 0.64
N ILE A 73 2.29 12.46 0.43
CA ILE A 73 2.01 11.38 -0.52
C ILE A 73 1.84 10.11 0.28
N SER A 74 0.77 9.35 0.00
CA SER A 74 0.55 8.02 0.55
C SER A 74 0.43 7.01 -0.56
N SER A 75 0.96 5.82 -0.35
CA SER A 75 0.73 4.67 -1.23
C SER A 75 0.23 3.51 -0.39
N GLY A 76 -0.72 2.76 -0.94
CA GLY A 76 -1.33 1.66 -0.22
C GLY A 76 -1.83 0.57 -1.15
N VAL A 77 -2.09 -0.59 -0.56
CA VAL A 77 -2.68 -1.74 -1.26
C VAL A 77 -4.16 -1.47 -1.51
N HIS A 78 -4.57 -1.65 -2.76
CA HIS A 78 -5.93 -1.48 -3.23
C HIS A 78 -6.37 -2.73 -3.98
N ILE A 79 -7.57 -3.22 -3.68
CA ILE A 79 -8.20 -4.31 -4.41
C ILE A 79 -9.12 -3.72 -5.47
N ARG A 80 -8.85 -3.98 -6.75
CA ARG A 80 -9.67 -3.47 -7.86
C ARG A 80 -11.09 -4.05 -7.80
N GLY A 81 -12.05 -3.27 -8.30
CA GLY A 81 -13.48 -3.62 -8.23
C GLY A 81 -14.15 -3.12 -6.96
N VAL A 82 -13.60 -2.06 -6.37
CA VAL A 82 -14.12 -1.33 -5.23
C VAL A 82 -14.75 -0.01 -5.71
N ASN A 83 -15.89 0.33 -5.15
CA ASN A 83 -16.53 1.61 -5.32
C ASN A 83 -15.69 2.70 -4.60
N PRO A 84 -15.17 3.70 -5.33
CA PRO A 84 -14.27 4.70 -4.76
C PRO A 84 -14.93 5.59 -3.70
N ASN A 85 -16.26 5.72 -3.71
CA ASN A 85 -16.99 6.56 -2.75
C ASN A 85 -17.26 5.84 -1.43
N THR A 86 -17.42 4.51 -1.46
CA THR A 86 -17.88 3.74 -0.29
C THR A 86 -16.86 2.73 0.22
N GLY A 87 -15.81 2.42 -0.54
CA GLY A 87 -14.85 1.37 -0.20
C GLY A 87 -15.42 -0.06 -0.28
N ASN A 88 -16.70 -0.21 -0.64
CA ASN A 88 -17.35 -1.51 -0.82
C ASN A 88 -17.11 -2.06 -2.23
N SER A 89 -17.40 -3.34 -2.43
CA SER A 89 -17.40 -3.94 -3.76
C SER A 89 -18.30 -3.19 -4.75
N ASP A 90 -17.82 -2.98 -5.97
CA ASP A 90 -18.56 -2.25 -6.99
C ASP A 90 -19.64 -3.12 -7.64
N ASN A 91 -20.90 -2.86 -7.28
CA ASN A 91 -22.09 -3.53 -7.84
C ASN A 91 -22.32 -3.25 -9.32
N LYS A 92 -21.68 -2.24 -9.92
CA LYS A 92 -21.90 -1.85 -11.32
C LYS A 92 -21.03 -2.64 -12.30
N MET A 93 -20.00 -3.34 -11.82
CA MET A 93 -19.08 -4.09 -12.69
C MET A 93 -19.66 -5.46 -13.07
N LYS A 94 -19.62 -5.77 -14.37
CA LYS A 94 -19.96 -7.12 -14.87
C LYS A 94 -19.06 -8.19 -14.24
N ALA A 95 -19.60 -9.38 -13.96
CA ALA A 95 -18.84 -10.50 -13.41
C ALA A 95 -17.66 -10.93 -14.31
N SER A 96 -17.85 -10.84 -15.64
CA SER A 96 -16.82 -11.14 -16.64
C SER A 96 -15.68 -10.11 -16.69
N ASN A 97 -15.83 -8.93 -16.10
CA ASN A 97 -14.78 -7.91 -16.13
C ASN A 97 -13.56 -8.41 -15.34
N PRO A 98 -12.35 -8.51 -15.94
CA PRO A 98 -11.17 -9.04 -15.27
C PRO A 98 -10.77 -8.26 -14.00
N ARG A 99 -11.11 -6.97 -13.94
CA ARG A 99 -10.82 -6.09 -12.79
C ARG A 99 -11.83 -6.17 -11.65
N ASN A 100 -12.89 -6.97 -11.83
CA ASN A 100 -13.95 -7.08 -10.83
C ASN A 100 -13.58 -8.10 -9.75
N SER A 101 -13.22 -7.64 -8.56
CA SER A 101 -12.99 -8.48 -7.38
C SER A 101 -14.17 -8.49 -6.42
N PHE A 102 -15.41 -8.42 -6.91
CA PHE A 102 -16.62 -8.25 -6.11
C PHE A 102 -16.66 -8.99 -4.75
N TYR A 103 -16.17 -10.23 -4.71
CA TYR A 103 -16.25 -11.05 -3.51
C TYR A 103 -15.19 -10.76 -2.43
N TRP A 104 -14.19 -9.91 -2.70
CA TRP A 104 -13.03 -9.72 -1.81
C TRP A 104 -13.42 -9.37 -0.37
N ARG A 105 -14.37 -8.45 -0.19
CA ARG A 105 -14.79 -7.97 1.12
C ARG A 105 -15.52 -9.04 1.92
N PHE A 106 -16.33 -9.86 1.26
CA PHE A 106 -17.03 -10.97 1.90
C PHE A 106 -16.06 -12.07 2.33
N VAL A 107 -14.95 -12.25 1.61
CA VAL A 107 -13.89 -13.16 2.05
C VAL A 107 -13.14 -12.58 3.25
N GLU A 108 -12.71 -11.32 3.18
CA GLU A 108 -11.96 -10.66 4.26
C GLU A 108 -12.75 -10.59 5.58
N MET A 109 -14.05 -10.29 5.51
CA MET A 109 -14.87 -9.99 6.70
C MET A 109 -15.86 -11.12 7.06
N GLY A 110 -16.02 -12.11 6.19
CA GLY A 110 -17.06 -13.14 6.34
C GLY A 110 -18.46 -12.61 6.00
N THR A 111 -19.43 -13.50 6.16
CA THR A 111 -20.87 -13.22 5.99
C THR A 111 -21.66 -13.93 7.08
N ALA A 112 -22.96 -13.67 7.18
CA ALA A 112 -23.84 -14.42 8.09
C ALA A 112 -23.83 -15.94 7.86
N LYS A 113 -23.42 -16.41 6.67
CA LYS A 113 -23.45 -17.83 6.27
C LYS A 113 -22.06 -18.45 6.08
N ALA A 114 -20.99 -17.67 6.20
CA ALA A 114 -19.62 -18.14 5.97
C ALA A 114 -18.62 -17.37 6.84
N PRO A 115 -17.66 -18.04 7.49
CA PRO A 115 -16.67 -17.38 8.33
C PRO A 115 -15.74 -16.47 7.52
N ALA A 116 -15.09 -15.54 8.22
CA ALA A 116 -14.08 -14.67 7.63
C ALA A 116 -12.78 -15.44 7.32
N HIS A 117 -12.21 -15.17 6.15
CA HIS A 117 -10.89 -15.63 5.74
C HIS A 117 -10.02 -14.40 5.43
N PRO A 118 -9.54 -13.71 6.48
CA PRO A 118 -8.79 -12.47 6.31
C PRO A 118 -7.43 -12.75 5.65
N PHE A 119 -7.09 -11.94 4.66
CA PHE A 119 -5.84 -12.01 3.90
C PHE A 119 -5.16 -10.63 3.78
N VAL A 120 -5.91 -9.54 3.94
CA VAL A 120 -5.36 -8.18 3.89
C VAL A 120 -4.80 -7.76 5.24
N ARG A 121 -5.60 -7.80 6.32
CA ARG A 121 -5.13 -7.41 7.66
C ARG A 121 -3.94 -8.26 8.14
N PRO A 122 -3.96 -9.60 8.03
CA PRO A 122 -2.84 -10.41 8.46
C PRO A 122 -1.57 -10.16 7.66
N ALA A 123 -1.69 -9.79 6.38
CA ALA A 123 -0.55 -9.41 5.56
C ALA A 123 0.10 -8.13 6.08
N PHE A 124 -0.71 -7.14 6.47
CA PHE A 124 -0.20 -5.92 7.08
C PHE A 124 0.49 -6.21 8.41
N ASP A 125 -0.18 -6.90 9.32
CA ASP A 125 0.35 -7.18 10.66
C ASP A 125 1.69 -7.95 10.61
N THR A 126 1.87 -8.82 9.60
CA THR A 126 3.09 -9.62 9.44
C THR A 126 4.25 -8.82 8.84
N ARG A 127 3.97 -7.89 7.91
CA ARG A 127 5.01 -7.26 7.06
C ARG A 127 5.13 -5.75 7.26
N GLN A 128 4.41 -5.16 8.21
CA GLN A 128 4.44 -3.71 8.44
C GLN A 128 5.85 -3.16 8.72
N GLU A 129 6.69 -3.89 9.46
CA GLU A 129 8.06 -3.48 9.76
C GLU A 129 8.95 -3.55 8.51
N GLU A 130 8.84 -4.64 7.74
CA GLU A 130 9.57 -4.80 6.48
C GLU A 130 9.16 -3.73 5.46
N ALA A 131 7.86 -3.41 5.39
CA ALA A 131 7.33 -2.35 4.54
C ALA A 131 7.87 -0.97 4.96
N ALA A 132 7.96 -0.69 6.27
CA ALA A 132 8.54 0.55 6.78
C ALA A 132 10.03 0.65 6.42
N ASN A 133 10.79 -0.41 6.65
CA ASN A 133 12.21 -0.47 6.31
C ASN A 133 12.45 -0.31 4.79
N ALA A 134 11.63 -0.94 3.96
CA ALA A 134 11.70 -0.78 2.50
C ALA A 134 11.41 0.65 2.06
N ALA A 135 10.45 1.33 2.70
CA ALA A 135 10.15 2.73 2.43
C ALA A 135 11.32 3.66 2.82
N ILE A 136 11.91 3.47 4.00
CA ILE A 136 13.07 4.23 4.49
C ILE A 136 14.28 4.02 3.57
N ALA A 137 14.60 2.77 3.26
CA ALA A 137 15.72 2.44 2.38
C ALA A 137 15.54 2.99 0.96
N GLN A 138 14.30 3.06 0.46
CA GLN A 138 14.01 3.68 -0.83
C GLN A 138 14.05 5.21 -0.78
N ALA A 139 13.64 5.82 0.34
CA ALA A 139 13.73 7.27 0.54
C ALA A 139 15.20 7.73 0.48
N ASN A 140 16.09 7.08 1.24
CA ASN A 140 17.53 7.38 1.24
C ASN A 140 18.13 7.29 -0.17
N ARG A 141 17.88 6.16 -0.87
CA ARG A 141 18.36 5.98 -2.24
C ARG A 141 17.85 7.06 -3.20
N ALA A 142 16.59 7.48 -3.07
CA ALA A 142 16.01 8.50 -3.93
C ALA A 142 16.53 9.90 -3.60
N ILE A 143 16.83 10.19 -2.32
CA ILE A 143 17.49 11.43 -1.90
C ILE A 143 18.91 11.48 -2.49
N ASP A 144 19.69 10.41 -2.32
CA ASP A 144 21.06 10.32 -2.85
C ASP A 144 21.10 10.52 -4.38
N GLU A 145 20.15 9.94 -5.12
CA GLU A 145 20.02 10.12 -6.58
C GLU A 145 19.71 11.57 -6.98
N VAL A 146 19.04 12.33 -6.10
CA VAL A 146 18.73 13.73 -6.36
C VAL A 146 19.91 14.62 -5.98
N LEU A 147 20.55 14.38 -4.84
CA LEU A 147 21.68 15.19 -4.35
C LEU A 147 22.98 14.96 -5.13
N SER A 148 23.11 13.82 -5.83
CA SER A 148 24.26 13.51 -6.68
C SER A 148 24.18 14.09 -8.10
N LYS A 149 23.11 14.79 -8.45
CA LYS A 149 22.94 15.50 -9.73
C LYS A 149 23.43 16.94 -9.65
#